data_AF-A0A6I6WA29-F1
#
_entry.id   AF-A0A6I6WA29-F1
#
_cell.length_a   1.000
_cell.length_b   1.000
_cell.length_c   1.000
_cell.angle_alpha   90.00
_cell.angle_beta   90.00
_cell.angle_gamma   90.00
#
_symmetry.space_group_name_H-M   'P 1'
#
loop_
_entity.id
_entity.type
_entity.pdbx_description
1 polymer ?
#
loop_
_entity_poly.entity_id
_entity_poly.type
_entity_poly.pdbx_seq_one_letter_code
_entity_poly.pdbx_strand_id
1 'polypeptide(L)'
;MIRSNGDDSFRAYLTAGTENLDEILEAGSPFLSMMDDLDSFLNQHVSGPNVEIDNQIIHLLRINARFLLMTGFRIGLTGHVSGIFPILRTALETACYALLMSKNDSLCDIWLGRNSSPEDFKACKNAFNKPMKDAQKLVDEHDPVLGAWMYALYESTIDFGAHPNAKTVTLHTRITDDEQGMTLIENVGLYGVKNYGYECGLFTCIEMGLATAMVLSMTHDKVTHEAVQALQALNERKNELEDMMCKRNA
;
A
#
# COMPACT_ATOMS: atom_id res chain seq x y z
N MET A 1 10.34 -22.74 2.51
CA MET A 1 9.90 -23.86 3.37
C MET A 1 8.81 -23.31 4.28
N ILE A 2 7.62 -23.91 4.33
CA ILE A 2 6.54 -23.47 5.25
C ILE A 2 6.84 -24.10 6.60
N ARG A 3 6.96 -23.29 7.66
CA ARG A 3 7.09 -23.80 9.03
C ARG A 3 5.67 -23.93 9.59
N SER A 4 5.15 -25.16 9.68
CA SER A 4 4.01 -25.47 10.54
C SER A 4 4.54 -26.26 11.73
N ASN A 5 4.22 -25.82 12.94
CA ASN A 5 4.52 -26.53 14.18
C ASN A 5 3.34 -27.43 14.62
N GLY A 6 2.27 -27.52 13.81
CA GLY A 6 1.05 -28.26 14.13
C GLY A 6 0.14 -27.60 15.17
N ASP A 7 0.44 -26.36 15.58
CA ASP A 7 -0.38 -25.55 16.48
C ASP A 7 -1.09 -24.45 15.67
N ASP A 8 -2.39 -24.61 15.45
CA ASP A 8 -3.24 -23.64 14.73
C ASP A 8 -3.90 -22.60 15.66
N SER A 9 -3.39 -22.44 16.88
CA SER A 9 -3.94 -21.47 17.83
C SER A 9 -3.66 -20.03 17.41
N PHE A 10 -4.49 -19.11 17.91
CA PHE A 10 -4.21 -17.67 17.80
C PHE A 10 -2.83 -17.29 18.36
N ARG A 11 -2.33 -18.01 19.38
CA ARG A 11 -1.00 -17.76 19.95
C ARG A 11 0.11 -18.18 19.00
N ALA A 12 -0.04 -19.31 18.31
CA ALA A 12 0.90 -19.71 17.27
C ALA A 12 0.94 -18.71 16.11
N TYR A 13 -0.22 -18.21 15.66
CA TYR A 13 -0.29 -17.16 14.65
C TYR A 13 0.47 -15.88 15.08
N LEU A 14 0.24 -15.40 16.31
CA LEU A 14 0.94 -14.21 16.83
C LEU A 14 2.46 -14.44 16.95
N THR A 15 2.85 -15.64 17.38
CA THR A 15 4.27 -16.00 17.54
C THR A 15 4.95 -16.04 16.18
N ALA A 16 4.39 -16.73 15.20
CA ALA A 16 4.93 -16.82 13.84
C ALA A 16 5.10 -15.44 13.18
N GLY A 17 4.12 -14.55 13.36
CA GLY A 17 4.23 -13.17 12.87
C GLY A 17 5.34 -12.36 13.55
N THR A 18 5.59 -12.62 14.83
CA THR A 18 6.68 -11.98 15.59
C THR A 18 8.04 -12.54 15.15
N GLU A 19 8.16 -13.86 15.00
CA GLU A 19 9.37 -14.51 14.50
C GLU A 19 9.77 -14.01 13.11
N ASN A 20 8.80 -13.81 12.20
CA ASN A 20 9.06 -13.21 10.90
C ASN A 20 9.60 -11.78 11.00
N LEU A 21 9.05 -10.98 11.91
CA LEU A 21 9.48 -9.60 12.13
C LEU A 21 10.91 -9.56 12.70
N ASP A 22 11.21 -10.41 13.68
CA ASP A 22 12.56 -10.48 14.26
C ASP A 22 13.58 -10.95 13.21
N GLU A 23 13.26 -12.02 12.46
CA GLU A 23 14.15 -12.57 11.42
C GLU A 23 14.46 -11.55 10.31
N ILE A 24 13.45 -10.80 9.82
CA ILE A 24 13.67 -9.83 8.73
C ILE A 24 14.47 -8.60 9.21
N LEU A 25 14.25 -8.14 10.45
CA LEU A 25 14.98 -7.02 11.04
C LEU A 25 16.46 -7.38 11.27
N GLU A 26 16.74 -8.58 11.77
CA GLU A 26 18.12 -9.06 11.96
C GLU A 26 18.86 -9.28 10.62
N ALA A 27 18.13 -9.70 9.58
CA ALA A 27 18.72 -10.03 8.28
C ALA A 27 19.19 -8.81 7.46
N GLY A 28 18.84 -7.57 7.84
CA GLY A 28 19.21 -6.38 7.06
C GLY A 28 18.62 -6.40 5.64
N SER A 29 17.37 -6.80 5.52
CA SER A 29 16.70 -7.02 4.24
C SER A 29 16.69 -5.78 3.32
N PRO A 30 16.95 -5.92 2.00
CA PRO A 30 16.86 -4.80 1.06
C PRO A 30 15.43 -4.22 0.95
N PHE A 31 14.41 -5.01 1.28
CA PHE A 31 13.03 -4.52 1.37
C PHE A 31 12.86 -3.51 2.51
N LEU A 32 13.50 -3.73 3.66
CA LEU A 32 13.45 -2.80 4.79
C LEU A 32 14.13 -1.47 4.42
N SER A 33 15.32 -1.53 3.83
CA SER A 33 16.00 -0.32 3.34
C SER A 33 15.13 0.44 2.35
N MET A 34 14.50 -0.24 1.38
CA MET A 34 13.63 0.43 0.42
C MET A 34 12.41 1.09 1.09
N MET A 35 11.83 0.46 2.11
CA MET A 35 10.73 1.05 2.90
C MET A 35 11.20 2.24 3.73
N ASP A 36 12.40 2.19 4.32
CA ASP A 36 13.01 3.30 5.05
C ASP A 36 13.23 4.50 4.13
N ASP A 37 13.75 4.27 2.92
CA ASP A 37 14.00 5.32 1.94
C ASP A 37 12.70 5.96 1.44
N LEU A 38 11.66 5.15 1.24
CA LEU A 38 10.33 5.64 0.89
C LEU A 38 9.69 6.46 2.03
N ASP A 39 9.79 6.00 3.28
CA ASP A 39 9.30 6.76 4.44
C ASP A 39 10.08 8.06 4.63
N SER A 40 11.39 8.01 4.43
CA SER A 40 12.28 9.18 4.45
C SER A 40 11.87 10.19 3.41
N PHE A 41 11.56 9.77 2.18
CA PHE A 41 11.02 10.64 1.14
C PHE A 41 9.70 11.29 1.57
N LEU A 42 8.74 10.50 2.06
CA LEU A 42 7.44 11.01 2.51
C LEU A 42 7.58 11.99 3.69
N ASN A 43 8.56 11.75 4.56
CA ASN A 43 8.86 12.66 5.65
C ASN A 43 9.48 13.97 5.12
N GLN A 44 10.51 13.89 4.29
CA GLN A 44 11.26 15.06 3.85
C GLN A 44 10.48 15.96 2.89
N HIS A 45 9.67 15.36 2.01
CA HIS A 45 9.08 16.08 0.87
C HIS A 45 7.56 16.23 0.93
N VAL A 46 6.86 15.46 1.78
CA VAL A 46 5.38 15.39 1.72
C VAL A 46 4.70 15.77 3.04
N SER A 47 5.17 15.26 4.17
CA SER A 47 4.39 15.30 5.43
C SER A 47 5.19 15.54 6.70
N GLY A 48 6.50 15.74 6.60
CA GLY A 48 7.35 15.96 7.76
C GLY A 48 7.37 17.40 8.24
N PRO A 49 8.12 17.67 9.32
CA PRO A 49 8.07 18.94 10.05
C PRO A 49 8.60 20.14 9.26
N ASN A 50 9.39 19.90 8.20
CA ASN A 50 9.96 20.95 7.36
C ASN A 50 9.12 21.23 6.10
N VAL A 51 8.01 20.51 5.90
CA VAL A 51 7.11 20.72 4.76
C VAL A 51 6.13 21.84 5.09
N GLU A 52 5.97 22.78 4.16
CA GLU A 52 5.02 23.89 4.31
C GLU A 52 3.58 23.37 4.37
N ILE A 53 2.79 23.94 5.29
CA ILE A 53 1.38 23.62 5.47
C ILE A 53 0.55 24.67 4.73
N ASP A 54 0.25 24.36 3.47
CA ASP A 54 -0.66 25.11 2.59
C ASP A 54 -2.12 25.04 3.07
N ASN A 55 -2.61 23.84 3.37
CA ASN A 55 -3.95 23.58 3.88
C ASN A 55 -3.89 22.48 4.94
N GLN A 56 -4.43 22.75 6.13
CA GLN A 56 -4.36 21.84 7.28
C GLN A 56 -5.02 20.48 7.02
N ILE A 57 -6.15 20.45 6.30
CA ILE A 57 -6.88 19.22 6.02
C ILE A 57 -6.11 18.35 5.03
N ILE A 58 -5.59 18.97 3.98
CA ILE A 58 -4.75 18.28 2.99
C ILE A 58 -3.50 17.72 3.67
N HIS A 59 -2.83 18.51 4.51
CA HIS A 59 -1.65 18.07 5.25
C HIS A 59 -1.95 16.91 6.22
N LEU A 60 -3.11 16.92 6.90
CA LEU A 60 -3.55 15.78 7.72
C LEU A 60 -3.77 14.51 6.89
N LEU A 61 -4.33 14.62 5.67
CA LEU A 61 -4.46 13.49 4.77
C LEU A 61 -3.10 12.97 4.28
N ARG A 62 -2.13 13.84 4.02
CA ARG A 62 -0.74 13.46 3.68
C ARG A 62 -0.12 12.62 4.81
N ILE A 63 -0.22 13.08 6.06
CA ILE A 63 0.27 12.34 7.24
C ILE A 63 -0.47 11.01 7.39
N ASN A 64 -1.80 11.01 7.27
CA ASN A 64 -2.60 9.80 7.44
C ASN A 64 -2.27 8.74 6.37
N ALA A 65 -2.10 9.15 5.10
CA ALA A 65 -1.68 8.26 4.03
C ALA A 65 -0.32 7.59 4.33
N ARG A 66 0.66 8.37 4.83
CA ARG A 66 1.96 7.84 5.29
C ARG A 66 1.79 6.81 6.41
N PHE A 67 0.98 7.08 7.43
CA PHE A 67 0.76 6.13 8.53
C PHE A 67 0.02 4.86 8.09
N LEU A 68 -0.90 4.97 7.12
CA LEU A 68 -1.53 3.80 6.51
C LEU A 68 -0.51 2.94 5.75
N LEU A 69 0.43 3.55 5.01
CA LEU A 69 1.53 2.82 4.38
C LEU A 69 2.40 2.10 5.42
N MET A 70 2.82 2.78 6.48
CA MET A 70 3.59 2.16 7.58
C MET A 70 2.83 0.98 8.21
N THR A 71 1.50 1.10 8.34
CA THR A 71 0.65 0.02 8.83
C THR A 71 0.64 -1.17 7.85
N GLY A 72 0.51 -0.91 6.54
CA GLY A 72 0.61 -1.92 5.51
C GLY A 72 1.96 -2.64 5.51
N PHE A 73 3.06 -1.89 5.65
CA PHE A 73 4.42 -2.44 5.73
C PHE A 73 4.56 -3.35 6.94
N ARG A 74 4.09 -2.90 8.10
CA ARG A 74 4.11 -3.70 9.33
C ARG A 74 3.33 -5.01 9.18
N ILE A 75 2.17 -5.00 8.52
CA ILE A 75 1.41 -6.22 8.23
C ILE A 75 2.16 -7.12 7.24
N GLY A 76 2.78 -6.55 6.20
CA GLY A 76 3.61 -7.30 5.26
C GLY A 76 4.78 -8.02 5.94
N LEU A 77 5.44 -7.34 6.89
CA LEU A 77 6.57 -7.89 7.64
C LEU A 77 6.21 -9.10 8.52
N THR A 78 4.95 -9.22 8.97
CA THR A 78 4.51 -10.44 9.67
C THR A 78 4.26 -11.62 8.72
N GLY A 79 4.21 -11.37 7.41
CA GLY A 79 3.94 -12.36 6.37
C GLY A 79 2.46 -12.52 6.01
N HIS A 80 1.57 -11.67 6.54
CA HIS A 80 0.15 -11.69 6.20
C HIS A 80 -0.12 -10.93 4.90
N VAL A 81 0.23 -11.54 3.77
CA VAL A 81 0.19 -10.90 2.44
C VAL A 81 -1.21 -10.42 2.06
N SER A 82 -2.26 -11.23 2.21
CA SER A 82 -3.64 -10.81 1.88
C SER A 82 -4.12 -9.62 2.73
N GLY A 83 -3.57 -9.47 3.95
CA GLY A 83 -3.94 -8.42 4.89
C GLY A 83 -3.42 -7.02 4.52
N ILE A 84 -2.45 -6.92 3.59
CA ILE A 84 -1.88 -5.61 3.21
C ILE A 84 -2.80 -4.84 2.25
N PHE A 85 -3.49 -5.54 1.34
CA PHE A 85 -4.21 -4.89 0.23
C PHE A 85 -5.31 -3.91 0.65
N PRO A 86 -6.17 -4.21 1.65
CA PRO A 86 -7.15 -3.24 2.12
C PRO A 86 -6.51 -1.95 2.64
N ILE A 87 -5.38 -2.07 3.35
CA ILE A 87 -4.70 -0.93 3.97
C ILE A 87 -3.94 -0.11 2.93
N LEU A 88 -3.20 -0.78 2.02
CA LEU A 88 -2.50 -0.10 0.92
C LEU A 88 -3.48 0.62 -0.01
N ARG A 89 -4.64 0.03 -0.28
CA ARG A 89 -5.73 0.69 -1.01
C ARG A 89 -6.19 1.96 -0.29
N THR A 90 -6.44 1.86 1.02
CA THR A 90 -6.90 3.01 1.81
C THR A 90 -5.86 4.12 1.85
N ALA A 91 -4.56 3.78 1.89
CA ALA A 91 -3.47 4.74 1.82
C ALA A 91 -3.49 5.52 0.48
N LEU A 92 -3.59 4.81 -0.64
CA LEU A 92 -3.66 5.42 -1.97
C LEU A 92 -4.95 6.25 -2.16
N GLU A 93 -6.10 5.73 -1.72
CA GLU A 93 -7.36 6.48 -1.75
C GLU A 93 -7.26 7.77 -0.92
N THR A 94 -6.64 7.72 0.27
CA THR A 94 -6.39 8.90 1.11
C THR A 94 -5.54 9.93 0.38
N ALA A 95 -4.48 9.50 -0.33
CA ALA A 95 -3.66 10.38 -1.15
C ALA A 95 -4.44 11.00 -2.31
N CYS A 96 -5.32 10.24 -2.97
CA CYS A 96 -6.18 10.76 -4.03
C CYS A 96 -7.17 11.80 -3.51
N TYR A 97 -7.74 11.63 -2.31
CA TYR A 97 -8.56 12.67 -1.67
C TYR A 97 -7.75 13.95 -1.44
N ALA A 98 -6.52 13.84 -0.93
CA ALA A 98 -5.63 14.99 -0.74
C ALA A 98 -5.35 15.71 -2.05
N LEU A 99 -5.11 14.98 -3.15
CA LEU A 99 -4.88 15.55 -4.48
C LEU A 99 -6.12 16.27 -5.02
N LEU A 100 -7.29 15.67 -4.90
CA LEU A 100 -8.53 16.32 -5.34
C LEU A 100 -8.80 17.61 -4.57
N MET A 101 -8.61 17.58 -3.25
CA MET A 101 -8.75 18.76 -2.39
C MET A 101 -7.73 19.85 -2.73
N SER A 102 -6.50 19.50 -3.10
CA SER A 102 -5.50 20.50 -3.48
C SER A 102 -5.80 21.21 -4.79
N LYS A 103 -6.69 20.65 -5.62
CA LYS A 103 -7.20 21.33 -6.83
C LYS A 103 -8.52 22.07 -6.59
N ASN A 104 -9.19 21.84 -5.47
CA ASN A 104 -10.43 22.51 -5.10
C ASN A 104 -10.63 22.53 -3.57
N ASP A 105 -10.22 23.63 -2.93
CA ASP A 105 -10.28 23.79 -1.47
C ASP A 105 -11.68 23.61 -0.89
N SER A 106 -12.75 23.91 -1.64
CA SER A 106 -14.14 23.72 -1.16
C SER A 106 -14.47 22.27 -0.81
N LEU A 107 -13.72 21.31 -1.38
CA LEU A 107 -13.84 19.90 -1.04
C LEU A 107 -13.41 19.59 0.40
N CYS A 108 -12.54 20.41 1.01
CA CYS A 108 -12.15 20.26 2.41
C CYS A 108 -13.35 20.48 3.33
N ASP A 109 -14.12 21.54 3.09
CA ASP A 109 -15.31 21.88 3.90
C ASP A 109 -16.41 20.82 3.73
N ILE A 110 -16.64 20.36 2.49
CA ILE A 110 -17.59 19.29 2.19
C ILE A 110 -17.20 17.99 2.92
N TRP A 111 -15.91 17.67 2.96
CA TRP A 111 -15.42 16.48 3.63
C TRP A 111 -15.52 16.57 5.15
N LEU A 112 -15.16 17.72 5.75
CA LEU A 112 -15.31 17.99 7.18
C LEU A 112 -16.78 17.94 7.62
N GLY A 113 -17.68 18.46 6.79
CA GLY A 113 -19.12 18.51 7.04
C GLY A 113 -19.85 17.18 6.86
N ARG A 114 -19.17 16.10 6.42
CA ARG A 114 -19.81 14.84 5.99
C ARG A 114 -20.87 14.27 6.94
N ASN A 115 -20.69 14.44 8.26
CA ASN A 115 -21.58 13.88 9.27
C ASN A 115 -22.48 14.92 9.96
N SER A 116 -22.53 16.15 9.46
CA SER A 116 -23.31 17.24 10.06
C SER A 116 -24.82 17.12 9.80
N SER A 117 -25.21 16.57 8.64
CA SER A 117 -26.61 16.31 8.27
C SER A 117 -26.71 15.21 7.19
N PRO A 118 -27.91 14.64 6.95
CA PRO A 118 -28.14 13.76 5.80
C PRO A 118 -27.82 14.42 4.44
N GLU A 119 -28.08 15.72 4.32
CA GLU A 119 -27.78 16.52 3.13
C GLU A 119 -26.27 16.64 2.91
N ASP A 120 -25.50 16.93 3.98
CA ASP A 120 -24.04 17.03 3.92
C ASP A 120 -23.40 15.67 3.63
N PHE A 121 -23.93 14.59 4.18
CA PHE A 121 -23.49 13.23 3.85
C PHE A 121 -23.66 12.94 2.35
N LYS A 122 -24.81 13.31 1.78
CA LYS A 122 -25.08 13.15 0.35
C LYS A 122 -24.16 14.04 -0.49
N ALA A 123 -23.93 15.29 -0.07
CA ALA A 123 -23.01 16.20 -0.74
C ALA A 123 -21.59 15.63 -0.78
N CYS A 124 -21.07 15.15 0.36
CA CYS A 124 -19.77 14.52 0.44
C CYS A 124 -19.69 13.25 -0.41
N LYS A 125 -20.70 12.37 -0.37
CA LYS A 125 -20.73 11.17 -1.21
C LYS A 125 -20.71 11.51 -2.71
N ASN A 126 -21.42 12.56 -3.12
CA ASN A 126 -21.44 12.99 -4.52
C ASN A 126 -20.11 13.61 -4.95
N ALA A 127 -19.50 14.43 -4.08
CA ALA A 127 -18.22 15.08 -4.33
C ALA A 127 -17.07 14.08 -4.47
N PHE A 128 -17.12 12.95 -3.75
CA PHE A 128 -16.11 11.89 -3.79
C PHE A 128 -16.70 10.57 -4.29
N ASN A 129 -17.47 10.60 -5.38
CA ASN A 129 -18.13 9.40 -5.90
C ASN A 129 -17.16 8.44 -6.62
N LYS A 130 -16.12 8.96 -7.26
CA LYS A 130 -15.12 8.22 -8.04
C LYS A 130 -13.71 8.80 -7.84
N PRO A 131 -13.25 8.94 -6.59
CA PRO A 131 -12.05 9.71 -6.24
C PRO A 131 -10.81 9.18 -6.97
N MET A 132 -10.69 7.87 -7.15
CA MET A 132 -9.57 7.27 -7.89
C MET A 132 -9.55 7.62 -9.37
N LYS A 133 -10.72 7.66 -10.03
CA LYS A 133 -10.81 8.04 -11.44
C LYS A 133 -10.61 9.52 -11.65
N ASP A 134 -11.07 10.34 -10.71
CA ASP A 134 -10.89 11.78 -10.81
C ASP A 134 -9.44 12.17 -10.50
N ALA A 135 -8.80 11.51 -9.52
CA ALA A 135 -7.36 11.65 -9.29
C ALA A 135 -6.54 11.14 -10.47
N GLN A 136 -6.90 10.00 -11.09
CA GLN A 136 -6.24 9.50 -12.30
C GLN A 136 -6.19 10.57 -13.40
N LYS A 137 -7.29 11.26 -13.67
CA LYS A 137 -7.31 12.34 -14.68
C LYS A 137 -6.30 13.45 -14.37
N LEU A 138 -6.20 13.86 -13.10
CA LEU A 138 -5.23 14.87 -12.68
C LEU A 138 -3.78 14.41 -12.82
N VAL A 139 -3.51 13.13 -12.56
CA VAL A 139 -2.19 12.53 -12.80
C VAL A 139 -1.90 12.45 -14.30
N ASP A 140 -2.89 12.06 -15.12
CA ASP A 140 -2.77 11.94 -16.58
C ASP A 140 -2.47 13.29 -17.27
N GLU A 141 -2.91 14.41 -16.68
CA GLU A 141 -2.53 15.76 -17.14
C GLU A 141 -1.03 16.03 -17.06
N HIS A 142 -0.32 15.33 -16.16
CA HIS A 142 1.13 15.41 -16.02
C HIS A 142 1.82 14.32 -16.85
N ASP A 143 1.39 13.06 -16.68
CA ASP A 143 1.88 11.93 -17.45
C ASP A 143 0.80 10.82 -17.50
N PRO A 144 0.25 10.48 -18.67
CA PRO A 144 -0.79 9.47 -18.81
C PRO A 144 -0.31 8.05 -18.48
N VAL A 145 1.00 7.77 -18.57
CA VAL A 145 1.56 6.47 -18.17
C VAL A 145 1.49 6.33 -16.65
N LEU A 146 1.76 7.40 -15.91
CA LEU A 146 1.73 7.39 -14.44
C LEU A 146 0.31 7.24 -13.90
N GLY A 147 -0.67 7.95 -14.48
CA GLY A 147 -2.06 7.82 -14.04
C GLY A 147 -2.65 6.45 -14.36
N ALA A 148 -2.32 5.88 -15.52
CA ALA A 148 -2.66 4.50 -15.86
C ALA A 148 -2.02 3.48 -14.91
N TRP A 149 -0.73 3.62 -14.60
CA TRP A 149 -0.01 2.73 -13.68
C TRP A 149 -0.58 2.80 -12.24
N MET A 150 -0.79 3.99 -11.71
CA MET A 150 -1.41 4.21 -10.39
C MET A 150 -2.79 3.54 -10.31
N TYR A 151 -3.62 3.73 -11.35
CA TYR A 151 -4.96 3.15 -11.38
C TYR A 151 -4.93 1.62 -11.53
N ALA A 152 -3.99 1.06 -12.30
CA ALA A 152 -3.81 -0.39 -12.41
C ALA A 152 -3.39 -1.03 -11.07
N LEU A 153 -2.50 -0.37 -10.31
CA LEU A 153 -2.16 -0.80 -8.95
C LEU A 153 -3.37 -0.77 -8.02
N TYR A 154 -4.18 0.28 -8.09
CA TYR A 154 -5.44 0.37 -7.35
C TYR A 154 -6.38 -0.81 -7.65
N GLU A 155 -6.60 -1.14 -8.92
CA GLU A 155 -7.45 -2.26 -9.32
C GLU A 155 -6.86 -3.60 -8.87
N SER A 156 -5.53 -3.75 -8.93
CA SER A 156 -4.84 -4.93 -8.43
C SER A 156 -5.09 -5.16 -6.93
N THR A 157 -5.24 -4.11 -6.13
CA THR A 157 -5.61 -4.30 -4.71
C THR A 157 -6.95 -5.01 -4.54
N ILE A 158 -7.92 -4.81 -5.45
CA ILE A 158 -9.22 -5.50 -5.42
C ILE A 158 -9.02 -6.98 -5.64
N ASP A 159 -8.23 -7.32 -6.66
CA ASP A 159 -7.96 -8.69 -7.09
C ASP A 159 -7.26 -9.53 -6.02
N PHE A 160 -6.35 -8.93 -5.24
CA PHE A 160 -5.46 -9.66 -4.35
C PHE A 160 -5.81 -9.60 -2.85
N GLY A 161 -6.80 -8.80 -2.43
CA GLY A 161 -7.23 -8.88 -1.02
C GLY A 161 -8.11 -7.77 -0.48
N ALA A 162 -8.26 -6.65 -1.19
CA ALA A 162 -9.09 -5.55 -0.71
C ALA A 162 -10.59 -5.86 -0.77
N HIS A 163 -11.01 -6.83 -1.59
CA HIS A 163 -12.39 -7.33 -1.66
C HIS A 163 -12.43 -8.87 -1.65
N PRO A 164 -13.46 -9.47 -1.04
CA PRO A 164 -13.71 -10.90 -1.22
C PRO A 164 -13.93 -11.21 -2.70
N ASN A 165 -13.03 -12.00 -3.26
CA ASN A 165 -13.14 -12.54 -4.62
C ASN A 165 -12.45 -13.91 -4.68
N ALA A 166 -12.61 -14.63 -5.79
CA ALA A 166 -12.05 -15.97 -5.93
C ALA A 166 -10.53 -16.00 -5.74
N LYS A 167 -9.78 -15.09 -6.39
CA LYS A 167 -8.32 -15.01 -6.29
C LYS A 167 -7.87 -14.77 -4.85
N THR A 168 -8.50 -13.83 -4.14
CA THR A 168 -8.17 -13.53 -2.73
C THR A 168 -8.17 -14.77 -1.84
N VAL A 169 -9.12 -15.70 -2.05
CA VAL A 169 -9.23 -16.91 -1.22
C VAL A 169 -8.37 -18.05 -1.77
N THR A 170 -8.37 -18.26 -3.09
CA THR A 170 -7.72 -19.43 -3.69
C THR A 170 -6.20 -19.29 -3.81
N LEU A 171 -5.64 -18.08 -3.91
CA LEU A 171 -4.19 -17.88 -4.00
C LEU A 171 -3.43 -18.35 -2.75
N HIS A 172 -4.10 -18.36 -1.62
CA HIS A 172 -3.55 -18.83 -0.35
C HIS A 172 -3.99 -20.26 -0.02
N THR A 173 -4.78 -20.91 -0.88
CA THR A 173 -5.35 -22.23 -0.62
C THR A 173 -4.63 -23.31 -1.42
N ARG A 174 -4.28 -24.42 -0.77
CA ARG A 174 -3.82 -25.65 -1.40
C ARG A 174 -4.87 -26.72 -1.21
N ILE A 175 -5.16 -27.45 -2.29
CA ILE A 175 -6.08 -28.57 -2.28
C ILE A 175 -5.28 -29.79 -2.73
N THR A 176 -5.19 -30.80 -1.88
CA THR A 176 -4.49 -32.05 -2.15
C THR A 176 -5.38 -33.20 -1.73
N ASP A 177 -5.40 -34.28 -2.50
CA ASP A 177 -6.05 -35.52 -2.07
C ASP A 177 -5.03 -36.39 -1.34
N ASP A 178 -5.42 -36.96 -0.21
CA ASP A 178 -4.59 -37.92 0.51
C ASP A 178 -4.69 -39.34 -0.08
N GLU A 179 -3.84 -40.25 0.38
CA GLU A 179 -3.80 -41.65 -0.09
C GLU A 179 -5.10 -42.44 0.19
N GLN A 180 -6.00 -41.90 1.02
CA GLN A 180 -7.27 -42.50 1.40
C GLN A 180 -8.45 -41.90 0.63
N GLY A 181 -8.19 -40.97 -0.30
CA GLY A 181 -9.19 -40.31 -1.13
C GLY A 181 -9.93 -39.17 -0.41
N MET A 182 -9.38 -38.65 0.69
CA MET A 182 -9.90 -37.47 1.37
C MET A 182 -9.24 -36.21 0.81
N THR A 183 -10.06 -35.19 0.56
CA THR A 183 -9.56 -33.88 0.13
C THR A 183 -9.09 -33.07 1.33
N LEU A 184 -7.79 -32.78 1.38
CA LEU A 184 -7.17 -31.85 2.31
C LEU A 184 -7.20 -30.44 1.70
N ILE A 185 -7.66 -29.47 2.49
CA ILE A 185 -7.70 -28.05 2.13
C ILE A 185 -6.87 -27.29 3.15
N GLU A 186 -5.76 -26.72 2.72
CA GLU A 186 -4.86 -25.92 3.56
C GLU A 186 -4.92 -24.47 3.13
N ASN A 187 -4.98 -23.53 4.08
CA ASN A 187 -4.88 -22.10 3.80
C ASN A 187 -3.63 -21.51 4.45
N VAL A 188 -2.81 -20.82 3.68
CA VAL A 188 -1.59 -20.18 4.16
C VAL A 188 -1.97 -18.84 4.81
N GLY A 189 -2.01 -18.82 6.14
CA GLY A 189 -2.27 -17.60 6.91
C GLY A 189 -1.09 -16.62 6.93
N LEU A 190 0.14 -17.12 7.09
CA LEU A 190 1.37 -16.32 7.10
C LEU A 190 2.45 -17.00 6.24
N TYR A 191 3.10 -16.21 5.38
CA TYR A 191 4.30 -16.66 4.69
C TYR A 191 5.53 -16.42 5.56
N GLY A 192 6.47 -17.37 5.59
CA GLY A 192 7.75 -17.18 6.28
C GLY A 192 8.73 -16.31 5.49
N VAL A 193 9.72 -15.73 6.17
CA VAL A 193 10.82 -14.99 5.53
C VAL A 193 11.51 -15.85 4.45
N LYS A 194 11.96 -15.23 3.35
CA LYS A 194 12.50 -15.87 2.12
C LYS A 194 11.51 -16.69 1.31
N ASN A 195 10.25 -16.79 1.72
CA ASN A 195 9.21 -17.32 0.84
C ASN A 195 8.91 -16.32 -0.27
N TYR A 196 8.74 -16.78 -1.51
CA TYR A 196 8.41 -15.90 -2.64
C TYR A 196 7.14 -15.08 -2.39
N GLY A 197 6.09 -15.67 -1.81
CA GLY A 197 4.87 -14.95 -1.45
C GLY A 197 5.11 -13.85 -0.42
N TYR A 198 6.01 -14.08 0.54
CA TYR A 198 6.44 -13.06 1.51
C TYR A 198 7.14 -11.89 0.80
N GLU A 199 8.12 -12.19 -0.05
CA GLU A 199 8.86 -11.18 -0.82
C GLU A 199 7.93 -10.40 -1.77
N CYS A 200 6.99 -11.06 -2.45
CA CYS A 200 5.96 -10.40 -3.27
C CYS A 200 5.07 -9.46 -2.46
N GLY A 201 4.70 -9.84 -1.23
CA GLY A 201 3.93 -8.97 -0.33
C GLY A 201 4.71 -7.70 0.02
N LEU A 202 5.98 -7.83 0.39
CA LEU A 202 6.84 -6.67 0.68
C LEU A 202 7.10 -5.81 -0.56
N PHE A 203 7.27 -6.41 -1.73
CA PHE A 203 7.42 -5.68 -2.99
C PHE A 203 6.17 -4.89 -3.34
N THR A 204 4.98 -5.50 -3.17
CA THR A 204 3.69 -4.83 -3.36
C THR A 204 3.55 -3.61 -2.45
N CYS A 205 3.98 -3.72 -1.19
CA CYS A 205 4.05 -2.59 -0.28
C CYS A 205 4.90 -1.44 -0.85
N ILE A 206 6.06 -1.75 -1.42
CA ILE A 206 6.95 -0.75 -2.04
C ILE A 206 6.29 -0.11 -3.27
N GLU A 207 5.70 -0.89 -4.17
CA GLU A 207 5.06 -0.37 -5.38
C GLU A 207 3.87 0.54 -5.06
N MET A 208 2.97 0.09 -4.18
CA MET A 208 1.84 0.88 -3.70
C MET A 208 2.31 2.13 -2.96
N GLY A 209 3.39 2.01 -2.19
CA GLY A 209 4.04 3.11 -1.49
C GLY A 209 4.59 4.17 -2.43
N LEU A 210 5.26 3.76 -3.52
CA LEU A 210 5.79 4.66 -4.55
C LEU A 210 4.67 5.39 -5.29
N ALA A 211 3.60 4.67 -5.69
CA ALA A 211 2.43 5.28 -6.32
C ALA A 211 1.75 6.29 -5.39
N THR A 212 1.63 5.96 -4.10
CA THR A 212 1.08 6.86 -3.09
C THR A 212 1.97 8.09 -2.90
N ALA A 213 3.30 7.92 -2.80
CA ALA A 213 4.26 9.02 -2.68
C ALA A 213 4.24 9.97 -3.88
N MET A 214 4.10 9.42 -5.09
CA MET A 214 3.93 10.21 -6.32
C MET A 214 2.66 11.06 -6.25
N VAL A 215 1.50 10.46 -5.94
CA VAL A 215 0.22 11.18 -5.83
C VAL A 215 0.30 12.27 -4.77
N LEU A 216 0.85 11.94 -3.60
CA LEU A 216 1.02 12.91 -2.51
C LEU A 216 1.95 14.05 -2.90
N SER A 217 2.99 13.81 -3.69
CA SER A 217 3.88 14.88 -4.17
C SER A 217 3.15 15.87 -5.06
N MET A 218 2.19 15.41 -5.87
CA MET A 218 1.36 16.25 -6.75
C MET A 218 0.31 17.10 -6.00
N THR A 219 0.16 16.88 -4.69
CA THR A 219 -0.74 17.69 -3.86
C THR A 219 -0.17 19.08 -3.58
N HIS A 220 1.15 19.27 -3.71
CA HIS A 220 1.79 20.57 -3.55
C HIS A 220 1.64 21.40 -4.84
N ASP A 221 1.52 22.72 -4.70
CA ASP A 221 1.41 23.65 -5.84
C ASP A 221 2.60 23.55 -6.81
N LYS A 222 3.78 23.29 -6.27
CA LYS A 222 5.02 23.09 -7.04
C LYS A 222 5.79 21.92 -6.47
N VAL A 223 6.01 20.90 -7.29
CA VAL A 223 6.94 19.82 -6.97
C VAL A 223 8.36 20.34 -7.20
N THR A 224 9.23 20.22 -6.20
CA THR A 224 10.62 20.66 -6.33
C THR A 224 11.42 19.71 -7.22
N HIS A 225 12.49 20.21 -7.84
CA HIS A 225 13.35 19.36 -8.66
C HIS A 225 14.00 18.25 -7.83
N GLU A 226 14.37 18.55 -6.58
CA GLU A 226 14.90 17.59 -5.62
C GLU A 226 13.90 16.46 -5.34
N ALA A 227 12.62 16.77 -5.15
CA ALA A 227 11.59 15.77 -4.90
C ALA A 227 11.38 14.86 -6.13
N VAL A 228 11.40 15.42 -7.34
CA VAL A 228 11.32 14.62 -8.58
C VAL A 228 12.53 13.68 -8.72
N GLN A 229 13.74 14.18 -8.47
CA GLN A 229 14.96 13.35 -8.49
C GLN A 229 14.90 12.24 -7.44
N ALA A 230 14.43 12.54 -6.23
CA ALA A 230 14.31 11.56 -5.17
C ALA A 230 13.27 10.47 -5.51
N LEU A 231 12.11 10.83 -6.08
CA LEU A 231 11.12 9.85 -6.58
C LEU A 231 11.70 8.97 -7.69
N GLN A 232 12.44 9.57 -8.63
CA GLN A 232 13.08 8.83 -9.71
C GLN A 232 14.10 7.82 -9.18
N ALA A 233 14.94 8.23 -8.21
CA ALA A 233 15.90 7.35 -7.56
C ALA A 233 15.22 6.20 -6.80
N LEU A 234 14.08 6.46 -6.14
CA LEU A 234 13.27 5.40 -5.52
C LEU A 234 12.73 4.41 -6.57
N ASN A 235 12.24 4.91 -7.70
CA ASN A 235 11.75 4.05 -8.78
C ASN A 235 12.86 3.17 -9.39
N GLU A 236 14.05 3.73 -9.59
CA GLU A 236 15.21 2.99 -10.08
C GLU A 236 15.60 1.87 -9.11
N ARG A 237 15.69 2.16 -7.81
CA ARG A 237 15.98 1.15 -6.79
C ARG A 237 14.89 0.09 -6.67
N LYS A 238 13.62 0.47 -6.84
CA LYS A 238 12.52 -0.50 -6.94
C LYS A 238 12.76 -1.47 -8.11
N ASN A 239 13.14 -0.97 -9.28
CA ASN A 239 13.42 -1.82 -10.45
C ASN A 239 14.61 -2.76 -10.21
N GLU A 240 15.68 -2.28 -9.57
CA GLU A 240 16.81 -3.13 -9.17
C GLU A 240 16.40 -4.26 -8.22
N LEU A 241 15.51 -3.94 -7.27
CA LEU A 241 14.97 -4.91 -6.31
C LEU A 241 14.10 -5.97 -7.01
N GLU A 242 13.28 -5.55 -7.97
CA GLU A 242 12.45 -6.43 -8.81
C GLU A 242 13.32 -7.40 -9.62
N ASP A 243 14.35 -6.89 -10.29
CA ASP A 243 15.31 -7.69 -11.06
C ASP A 243 16.02 -8.73 -10.18
N MET A 244 16.39 -8.36 -8.95
CA MET A 244 17.00 -9.27 -7.99
C MET A 244 16.02 -10.37 -7.58
N MET A 245 14.75 -10.05 -7.33
CA MET A 245 13.71 -11.03 -7.01
C MET A 245 13.49 -12.01 -8.16
N CYS A 246 13.36 -11.49 -9.39
CA CYS A 246 13.18 -12.31 -10.59
C CYS A 246 14.35 -13.27 -10.79
N LYS A 247 15.60 -12.80 -10.65
CA LYS A 247 16.80 -13.65 -10.81
C LYS A 247 16.92 -14.75 -9.75
N ARG A 248 16.39 -14.56 -8.53
CA ARG A 248 16.44 -15.56 -7.45
C ARG A 248 15.38 -16.65 -7.59
N ASN A 249 14.31 -16.39 -8.35
CA ASN A 249 13.16 -17.28 -8.49
C ASN A 249 12.96 -17.82 -9.92
N ALA A 250 13.85 -17.45 -10.85
CA ALA A 250 13.96 -18.04 -12.20
C ALA A 250 14.78 -19.34 -12.15
#